data_AF-A0A2G4HMK8-F1
#
_entry.id   AF-A0A2G4HMK8-F1
#
_cell.length_a   1.000
_cell.length_b   1.000
_cell.length_c   1.000
_cell.angle_alpha   90.00
_cell.angle_beta   90.00
_cell.angle_gamma   90.00
#
_symmetry.space_group_name_H-M   'P 1'
#
loop_
_entity.id
_entity.type
_entity.pdbx_description
1 polymer ?
#
loop_
_entity_poly.entity_id
_entity_poly.type
_entity_poly.pdbx_seq_one_letter_code
_entity_poly.pdbx_strand_id
1 'polypeptide(L)'
;MLICKVVKPLVSTNRIPDFEHKHLQVVLDGSTQKVAVDAVGCIPGDWVICVGSSAAREAAGSKSYPSDLTIVGIIDHWDPEAAKAAAAGPPAPSPATPLGGGQASVVGQSSTGGTTR
;
A
#
# COMPACT_ATOMS: atom_id res chain seq x y z
N MET A 1 12.75 2.03 5.37
CA MET A 1 12.80 2.04 3.89
C MET A 1 11.38 2.22 3.37
N LEU A 2 11.21 2.94 2.28
CA LEU A 2 9.91 3.24 1.67
C LEU A 2 9.93 2.73 0.23
N ILE A 3 8.77 2.30 -0.27
CA ILE A 3 8.59 1.99 -1.67
C ILE A 3 7.89 3.18 -2.30
N CYS A 4 8.53 3.79 -3.28
CA CYS A 4 7.99 4.96 -3.96
C CYS A 4 8.00 4.74 -5.47
N LYS A 5 7.12 5.45 -6.19
CA LYS A 5 7.14 5.50 -7.64
C LYS A 5 7.76 6.80 -8.13
N VAL A 6 8.73 6.74 -9.04
CA VAL A 6 9.33 7.93 -9.64
C VAL A 6 8.31 8.60 -10.55
N VAL A 7 8.07 9.89 -10.32
CA VAL A 7 7.10 10.69 -11.08
C VAL A 7 7.79 11.46 -12.18
N LYS A 8 8.84 12.22 -11.84
CA LYS A 8 9.56 13.09 -12.77
C LYS A 8 10.89 13.58 -12.17
N PRO A 9 11.86 13.95 -13.02
CA PRO A 9 13.05 14.65 -12.54
C PRO A 9 12.71 16.03 -11.95
N LEU A 10 13.52 16.47 -11.00
CA LEU A 10 13.46 17.79 -10.39
C LEU A 10 14.80 18.50 -10.60
N VAL A 11 14.75 19.74 -11.09
CA VAL A 11 15.93 20.59 -11.26
C VAL A 11 15.83 21.77 -10.30
N SER A 12 16.79 21.85 -9.40
CA SER A 12 17.08 23.07 -8.63
C SER A 12 18.37 23.68 -9.15
N THR A 13 18.35 24.96 -9.55
CA THR A 13 19.53 25.69 -10.07
C THR A 13 20.22 26.55 -9.02
N ASN A 14 19.54 26.85 -7.91
CA ASN A 14 20.08 27.61 -6.79
C ASN A 14 20.11 26.71 -5.54
N ARG A 15 21.30 26.30 -5.11
CA ARG A 15 21.51 25.32 -4.04
C ARG A 15 22.63 25.77 -3.10
N ILE A 16 22.58 25.33 -1.86
CA ILE A 16 23.76 25.42 -0.98
C ILE A 16 24.90 24.57 -1.57
N PRO A 17 26.17 24.97 -1.40
CA PRO A 17 27.31 24.24 -1.98
C PRO A 17 27.34 22.75 -1.61
N ASP A 18 26.98 22.44 -0.36
CA ASP A 18 27.03 21.08 0.20
C ASP A 18 25.97 20.13 -0.38
N PHE A 19 24.97 20.64 -1.11
CA PHE A 19 23.97 19.81 -1.79
C PHE A 19 24.44 19.36 -3.19
N GLU A 20 25.64 19.79 -3.59
CA GLU A 20 26.35 19.37 -4.79
C GLU A 20 25.47 19.39 -6.07
N HIS A 21 25.82 18.54 -7.04
CA HIS A 21 25.15 18.39 -8.33
C HIS A 21 24.47 17.02 -8.45
N LYS A 22 23.94 16.48 -7.35
CA LYS A 22 23.21 15.21 -7.39
C LYS A 22 21.87 15.36 -8.12
N HIS A 23 21.47 14.28 -8.78
CA HIS A 23 20.17 14.16 -9.43
C HIS A 23 19.06 14.11 -8.37
N LEU A 24 17.96 14.81 -8.64
CA LEU A 24 16.79 14.83 -7.78
C LEU A 24 15.59 14.32 -8.55
N GLN A 25 14.79 13.49 -7.89
CA GLN A 25 13.57 12.91 -8.43
C GLN A 25 12.40 13.28 -7.54
N VAL A 26 11.26 13.58 -8.15
CA VAL A 26 9.98 13.59 -7.45
C VAL A 26 9.49 12.15 -7.40
N VAL A 27 9.24 11.64 -6.20
CA VAL A 27 8.72 10.29 -5.96
C VAL A 27 7.37 10.34 -5.26
N LEU A 28 6.53 9.35 -5.53
CA LEU A 28 5.21 9.21 -4.95
C LEU A 28 5.22 8.09 -3.91
N ASP A 29 4.87 8.44 -2.68
CA ASP A 29 4.66 7.52 -1.56
C ASP A 29 3.14 7.48 -1.27
N GLY A 30 2.47 6.48 -1.83
CA GLY A 30 1.01 6.42 -1.85
C GLY A 30 0.42 7.58 -2.66
N SER A 31 -0.16 8.56 -1.97
CA SER A 31 -0.71 9.79 -2.58
C SER A 31 0.17 11.04 -2.35
N THR A 32 1.25 10.91 -1.56
CA THR A 32 2.08 12.05 -1.17
C THR A 32 3.31 12.15 -2.05
N GLN A 33 3.59 13.35 -2.58
CA GLN A 33 4.82 13.61 -3.32
C GLN A 33 5.96 13.97 -2.37
N LYS A 34 7.13 13.38 -2.62
CA LYS A 34 8.38 13.63 -1.90
C LYS A 34 9.50 13.89 -2.92
N VAL A 35 10.58 14.52 -2.47
CA VAL A 35 11.79 14.69 -3.28
C VAL A 35 12.85 13.76 -2.73
N ALA A 36 13.48 12.98 -3.61
CA ALA A 36 14.54 12.07 -3.25
C ALA A 36 15.79 12.35 -4.09
N VAL A 37 16.96 12.16 -3.48
CA VAL A 37 18.24 12.15 -4.19
C VAL A 37 18.37 10.84 -4.94
N ASP A 38 18.78 10.92 -6.20
CA ASP A 38 18.97 9.76 -7.07
C ASP A 38 20.45 9.43 -7.22
N ALA A 39 20.86 8.33 -6.59
CA ALA A 39 22.21 7.79 -6.69
C ALA A 39 22.33 6.65 -7.71
N VAL A 40 21.21 6.24 -8.33
CA VAL A 40 21.12 5.02 -9.15
C VAL A 40 20.93 5.34 -10.63
N GLY A 41 20.19 6.41 -10.96
CA GLY A 41 19.83 6.79 -12.32
C GLY A 41 18.45 6.29 -12.73
N CYS A 42 17.44 6.53 -11.88
CA CYS A 42 16.08 6.10 -12.11
C CYS A 42 15.36 6.96 -13.16
N ILE A 43 14.35 6.39 -13.80
CA ILE A 43 13.50 7.08 -14.78
C ILE A 43 12.05 7.21 -14.28
N PRO A 44 11.28 8.18 -14.80
CA PRO A 44 9.85 8.29 -14.51
C PRO A 44 9.11 6.99 -14.79
N GLY A 45 8.35 6.51 -13.82
CA GLY A 45 7.61 5.25 -13.89
C GLY A 45 8.20 4.13 -13.04
N ASP A 46 9.49 4.19 -12.70
CA ASP A 46 10.16 3.16 -11.93
C ASP A 46 9.62 3.08 -10.49
N TRP A 47 9.52 1.86 -9.99
CA TRP A 47 9.35 1.60 -8.57
C TRP A 47 10.71 1.51 -7.91
N VAL A 48 10.90 2.22 -6.81
CA VAL A 48 12.21 2.39 -6.19
C VAL A 48 12.14 2.19 -4.69
N ILE A 49 13.28 1.78 -4.13
CA ILE A 49 13.51 1.72 -2.69
C ILE A 49 14.16 3.04 -2.26
N CYS A 50 13.48 3.76 -1.38
CA CYS A 50 13.97 4.97 -0.76
C CYS A 50 14.41 4.70 0.68
N VAL A 51 15.59 5.19 1.05
CA VAL A 51 16.10 5.21 2.42
C VAL A 51 15.93 6.62 2.97
N GLY A 52 15.34 6.73 4.17
CA GLY A 52 15.14 8.01 4.84
C GLY A 52 16.05 8.19 6.05
N SER A 53 16.00 9.38 6.66
CA SER A 53 16.70 9.72 7.91
C SER A 53 18.23 9.69 7.77
N SER A 54 18.96 9.43 8.86
CA SER A 54 20.43 9.47 8.92
C SER A 54 21.11 8.55 7.90
N ALA A 55 20.52 7.39 7.59
CA ALA A 55 21.04 6.45 6.59
C ALA A 55 20.97 7.00 5.15
N ALA A 56 20.09 7.96 4.87
CA ALA A 56 19.96 8.57 3.54
C ALA A 56 21.23 9.34 3.12
N ARG A 57 21.97 9.89 4.09
CA ARG A 57 23.21 10.64 3.85
C ARG A 57 24.33 9.74 3.36
N GLU A 58 24.51 8.60 4.05
CA GLU A 58 25.47 7.58 3.63
C GLU A 58 25.11 7.03 2.24
N ALA A 59 23.82 6.77 1.98
CA ALA A 59 23.33 6.37 0.67
C ALA A 59 23.55 7.43 -0.43
N ALA A 60 23.54 8.73 -0.08
CA ALA A 60 23.85 9.81 -1.01
C ALA A 60 25.36 9.94 -1.31
N GLY A 61 26.19 9.19 -0.58
CA GLY A 61 27.64 9.10 -0.76
C GLY A 61 28.47 9.84 0.29
N SER A 62 27.85 10.57 1.23
CA SER A 62 28.58 11.25 2.32
C SER A 62 27.70 11.48 3.55
N LYS A 63 28.28 11.26 4.74
CA LYS A 63 27.62 11.53 6.04
C LYS A 63 27.24 13.00 6.24
N SER A 64 27.96 13.91 5.60
CA SER A 64 27.68 15.36 5.66
C SER A 64 26.66 15.82 4.64
N TYR A 65 26.29 14.98 3.67
CA TYR A 65 25.36 15.39 2.62
C TYR A 65 23.97 15.66 3.21
N PRO A 66 23.34 16.82 2.94
CA PRO A 66 22.06 17.20 3.53
C PRO A 66 20.88 16.52 2.79
N SER A 67 20.86 15.18 2.78
CA SER A 67 19.74 14.36 2.31
C SER A 67 18.98 13.77 3.50
N ASP A 68 17.66 13.78 3.39
CA ASP A 68 16.73 13.07 4.26
C ASP A 68 16.03 11.90 3.56
N LEU A 69 16.15 11.81 2.23
CA LEU A 69 15.57 10.76 1.38
C LEU A 69 16.44 10.49 0.14
N THR A 70 16.94 9.28 0.01
CA THR A 70 17.81 8.86 -1.11
C THR A 70 17.32 7.55 -1.71
N ILE A 71 17.28 7.47 -3.04
CA ILE A 71 16.99 6.25 -3.79
C ILE A 71 18.22 5.36 -3.81
N VAL A 72 18.06 4.11 -3.40
CA VAL A 72 19.16 3.13 -3.33
C VAL A 72 19.02 1.97 -4.31
N GLY A 73 17.85 1.79 -4.91
CA GLY A 73 17.62 0.72 -5.87
C GLY A 73 16.28 0.83 -6.60
N ILE A 74 16.23 0.19 -7.76
CA ILE A 74 15.03 0.00 -8.59
C ILE A 74 14.47 -1.38 -8.28
N ILE A 75 13.14 -1.50 -8.27
CA ILE A 75 12.41 -2.73 -8.01
C ILE A 75 11.92 -3.29 -9.34
N ASP A 76 12.41 -4.47 -9.74
CA ASP A 76 12.07 -5.09 -11.02
C ASP A 76 10.59 -5.48 -11.13
N HIS A 77 10.04 -6.01 -10.03
CA HIS A 77 8.67 -6.53 -9.98
C HIS A 77 7.96 -6.03 -8.72
N TRP A 78 7.14 -5.00 -8.87
CA TRP A 78 6.31 -4.47 -7.78
C TRP A 78 4.85 -4.32 -8.24
N ASP A 79 3.95 -5.01 -7.53
CA ASP A 79 2.51 -4.85 -7.70
C ASP A 79 1.91 -4.04 -6.53
N PRO A 80 1.51 -2.78 -6.76
CA PRO A 80 0.92 -1.94 -5.72
C PRO A 80 -0.44 -2.47 -5.22
N GLU A 81 -1.19 -3.21 -6.04
CA GLU A 81 -2.51 -3.75 -5.65
C GLU A 81 -2.36 -4.97 -4.75
N ALA A 82 -1.37 -5.83 -5.00
CA ALA A 82 -1.01 -6.92 -4.08
C ALA A 82 -0.63 -6.39 -2.69
N ALA A 83 0.12 -5.29 -2.62
CA ALA A 83 0.51 -4.65 -1.36
C ALA A 83 -0.70 -4.04 -0.62
N LYS A 84 -1.63 -3.41 -1.36
CA LYS A 84 -2.86 -2.84 -0.79
C LYS A 84 -3.81 -3.93 -0.28
N ALA A 85 -3.91 -5.05 -0.98
CA ALA A 85 -4.70 -6.21 -0.56
C ALA A 85 -4.12 -6.86 0.71
N ALA A 86 -2.80 -6.96 0.84
CA ALA A 86 -2.15 -7.46 2.05
C ALA A 86 -2.37 -6.55 3.27
N ALA A 87 -2.46 -5.23 3.08
CA ALA A 87 -2.74 -4.27 4.14
C ALA A 87 -4.21 -4.24 4.61
N ALA A 88 -5.15 -4.75 3.80
CA ALA A 88 -6.59 -4.71 4.10
C ALA A 88 -7.08 -5.84 5.04
N GLY A 89 -6.24 -6.83 5.35
CA GLY A 89 -6.62 -8.03 6.11
C GLY A 89 -7.60 -8.93 5.35
N PRO A 90 -7.72 -10.23 5.71
CA PRO A 90 -8.72 -11.08 5.07
C PRO A 90 -10.12 -10.51 5.33
N PRO A 91 -11.00 -10.44 4.32
CA PRO A 91 -12.36 -9.99 4.51
C PRO A 91 -13.03 -10.90 5.54
N ALA A 92 -13.66 -10.31 6.56
CA ALA A 92 -14.44 -11.06 7.54
C ALA A 92 -15.47 -11.93 6.80
N PRO A 93 -15.64 -13.21 7.18
CA PRO A 93 -16.63 -14.06 6.53
C PRO A 93 -18.01 -13.42 6.73
N SER A 94 -18.66 -13.04 5.61
CA SER A 94 -20.03 -12.54 5.65
C SER A 94 -20.93 -13.59 6.31
N PRO A 95 -21.90 -13.18 7.15
CA PRO A 95 -22.79 -14.12 7.81
C PRO A 95 -23.63 -14.82 6.74
N ALA A 96 -23.44 -16.14 6.64
CA ALA A 96 -24.25 -16.99 5.79
C ALA A 96 -25.73 -16.78 6.13
N THR A 97 -26.51 -16.32 5.14
CA THR A 97 -27.96 -16.31 5.22
C THR A 97 -28.44 -17.76 5.27
N PRO A 98 -29.12 -18.24 6.33
CA PRO A 98 -29.70 -19.57 6.30
C PRO A 98 -30.85 -19.57 5.28
N LEU A 99 -30.66 -20.31 4.18
CA LEU A 99 -31.74 -20.67 3.26
C LEU A 99 -32.76 -21.50 4.03
N GLY A 100 -34.03 -21.09 3.94
CA GLY A 100 -35.13 -21.62 4.72
C GLY A 100 -35.41 -23.11 4.49
N GLY A 101 -35.96 -23.74 5.53
CA GLY A 101 -36.55 -25.06 5.47
C GLY A 101 -37.64 -25.22 6.54
N GLY A 102 -38.87 -25.47 6.09
CA GLY A 102 -39.89 -26.17 6.87
C GLY A 102 -40.97 -25.31 7.53
N GLN A 103 -42.00 -24.96 6.76
CA GLN A 103 -43.33 -24.77 7.36
C GLN A 103 -43.86 -26.15 7.79
N ALA A 104 -44.20 -26.31 9.07
CA ALA A 104 -45.08 -27.36 9.54
C ALA A 104 -46.11 -26.71 10.48
N SER A 105 -47.27 -26.39 9.92
CA SER A 105 -48.43 -25.91 10.65
C SER A 105 -49.00 -27.07 11.48
N VAL A 106 -48.98 -26.95 12.81
CA VAL A 106 -49.73 -27.85 13.71
C VAL A 106 -50.71 -26.98 14.49
N VAL A 107 -51.97 -26.98 14.06
CA VAL A 107 -53.11 -26.47 14.83
C VAL A 107 -54.29 -27.41 14.59
N GLY A 108 -54.86 -27.96 15.67
CA GLY A 108 -56.16 -28.65 15.63
C GLY A 108 -56.31 -29.79 16.63
N GLN A 109 -56.37 -29.48 17.92
CA GLN A 109 -57.08 -30.33 18.89
C GLN A 109 -58.59 -30.11 18.73
N SER A 110 -59.39 -31.20 18.79
CA SER A 110 -60.49 -31.41 19.77
C SER A 110 -61.65 -32.25 19.21
N SER A 111 -62.02 -33.30 19.96
CA SER A 111 -63.37 -33.87 20.24
C SER A 111 -64.32 -34.16 19.05
N THR A 112 -65.08 -35.26 18.95
CA THR A 112 -66.10 -35.77 19.90
C THR A 112 -66.81 -36.99 19.27
N GLY A 113 -67.21 -37.99 20.06
CA GLY A 113 -68.31 -38.97 19.79
C GLY A 113 -68.06 -39.99 18.67
N GLY A 114 -68.54 -41.24 18.67
CA GLY A 114 -69.43 -42.02 19.52
C GLY A 114 -69.90 -43.25 18.71
N THR A 115 -70.18 -44.37 19.41
CA THR A 115 -71.25 -45.34 19.10
C THR A 115 -71.08 -46.38 17.98
N THR A 116 -70.97 -47.67 18.40
CA THR A 116 -71.42 -48.97 17.79
C THR A 116 -70.95 -49.35 16.38
N ARG A 117 -70.65 -50.61 16.01
CA ARG A 117 -71.00 -51.95 16.50
C ARG A 117 -69.78 -52.87 16.37
#